data_AF-A0A4V2AW49-F1
#
_entry.id   AF-A0A4V2AW49-F1
#
_cell.length_a   1.000
_cell.length_b   1.000
_cell.length_c   1.000
_cell.angle_alpha   90.00
_cell.angle_beta   90.00
_cell.angle_gamma   90.00
#
_symmetry.space_group_name_H-M   'P 1'
#
loop_
_entity.id
_entity.type
_entity.pdbx_description
1 polymer ?
#
loop_
_entity_poly.entity_id
_entity_poly.type
_entity_poly.pdbx_seq_one_letter_code
_entity_poly.pdbx_strand_id
1 'polypeptide(L)'
;MMRALCFFCWLFAGIAAKAQFPVDSIKSSEAEAIIRFLAGDSLKGRGNGSKELAAAADFIASRFGQAGLVPLSGRDSFFIPFAVRGLQRKARTDSLNNVVAMLPGRSRAGEVVIFSAHYDHIGEEAGTIYNGANDNASGTTALLLLADYFARRADNERTLLFCAFAGEELGLLGSTAFAEVIKPEAVVAVINIEMIGIPAVGKNAFFMTGASYSNLQTIFRKALGKNYKIRGEPSYE
;
A
#
# COMPACT_ATOMS: atom_id res chain seq x y z
N MET A 1 21.41 -10.38 -70.98
CA MET A 1 21.51 -11.12 -69.69
C MET A 1 21.61 -10.08 -68.58
N MET A 2 20.53 -9.80 -67.86
CA MET A 2 20.53 -8.86 -66.72
C MET A 2 19.93 -9.62 -65.54
N ARG A 3 20.77 -9.96 -64.56
CA ARG A 3 20.35 -10.65 -63.33
C ARG A 3 19.93 -9.60 -62.32
N ALA A 4 18.64 -9.54 -62.02
CA ALA A 4 18.10 -8.77 -60.90
C ALA A 4 18.46 -9.50 -59.59
N LEU A 5 19.20 -8.82 -58.71
CA LEU A 5 19.53 -9.31 -57.38
C LEU A 5 18.44 -8.82 -56.41
N CYS A 6 17.51 -9.68 -56.03
CA CYS A 6 16.52 -9.38 -54.98
C CYS A 6 17.21 -9.41 -53.61
N PHE A 7 17.39 -8.24 -53.00
CA PHE A 7 17.81 -8.13 -51.60
C PHE A 7 16.60 -8.42 -50.68
N PHE A 8 16.61 -9.58 -50.05
CA PHE A 8 15.61 -9.97 -49.06
C PHE A 8 16.01 -9.35 -47.70
N CYS A 9 15.41 -8.21 -47.36
CA CYS A 9 15.65 -7.54 -46.08
C CYS A 9 14.90 -8.27 -44.96
N TRP A 10 15.59 -9.11 -44.20
CA TRP A 10 15.05 -9.66 -42.94
C TRP A 10 14.98 -8.53 -41.92
N LEU A 11 13.78 -7.99 -41.67
CA LEU A 11 13.52 -7.26 -40.44
C LEU A 11 13.52 -8.27 -39.29
N PHE A 12 14.64 -8.36 -38.57
CA PHE A 12 14.63 -8.88 -37.22
C PHE A 12 13.84 -7.89 -36.34
N ALA A 13 12.57 -8.19 -36.10
CA ALA A 13 11.83 -7.59 -35.00
C ALA A 13 12.47 -8.09 -33.70
N GLY A 14 13.46 -7.34 -33.21
CA GLY A 14 14.06 -7.58 -31.90
C GLY A 14 12.96 -7.49 -30.84
N ILE A 15 12.58 -8.63 -30.27
CA ILE A 15 11.83 -8.67 -29.02
C ILE A 15 12.78 -8.09 -27.98
N ALA A 16 12.65 -6.79 -27.71
CA ALA A 16 13.30 -6.19 -26.57
C ALA A 16 12.71 -6.85 -25.32
N ALA A 17 13.45 -7.80 -24.75
CA ALA A 17 13.16 -8.31 -23.43
C ALA A 17 13.12 -7.10 -22.50
N LYS A 18 11.93 -6.74 -22.00
CA LYS A 18 11.81 -5.66 -21.03
C LYS A 18 12.64 -6.07 -19.83
N ALA A 19 13.76 -5.38 -19.62
CA ALA A 19 14.57 -5.54 -18.43
C ALA A 19 13.64 -5.41 -17.22
N GLN A 20 13.59 -6.46 -16.40
CA GLN A 20 12.77 -6.50 -15.21
C GLN A 20 13.24 -5.34 -14.32
N PHE A 21 12.38 -4.36 -14.07
CA PHE A 21 12.72 -3.22 -13.20
C PHE A 21 13.24 -3.81 -11.87
N PRO A 22 14.49 -3.52 -11.48
CA PRO A 22 15.12 -4.22 -10.36
C PRO A 22 14.42 -3.84 -9.06
N VAL A 23 14.19 -4.84 -8.21
CA VAL A 23 13.63 -4.66 -6.85
C VAL A 23 14.51 -3.73 -6.01
N ASP A 24 15.82 -3.66 -6.31
CA ASP A 24 16.83 -2.78 -5.67
C ASP A 24 16.63 -1.28 -5.96
N SER A 25 15.55 -0.92 -6.65
CA SER A 25 15.15 0.48 -6.87
C SER A 25 14.58 1.14 -5.62
N ILE A 26 14.01 0.38 -4.68
CA ILE A 26 13.54 0.92 -3.40
C ILE A 26 14.74 1.20 -2.49
N LYS A 27 14.93 2.47 -2.10
CA LYS A 27 16.08 2.89 -1.28
C LYS A 27 15.73 2.92 0.21
N SER A 28 16.60 2.36 1.04
CA SER A 28 16.45 2.41 2.50
C SER A 28 16.37 3.83 3.04
N SER A 29 17.06 4.80 2.43
CA SER A 29 17.01 6.21 2.79
C SER A 29 15.63 6.84 2.57
N GLU A 30 14.90 6.42 1.52
CA GLU A 30 13.53 6.87 1.28
C GLU A 30 12.57 6.29 2.33
N ALA A 31 12.73 5.00 2.64
CA ALA A 31 11.97 4.35 3.71
C ALA A 31 12.21 5.04 5.06
N GLU A 32 13.47 5.35 5.38
CA GLU A 32 13.85 6.04 6.60
C GLU A 32 13.25 7.46 6.66
N ALA A 33 13.28 8.21 5.57
CA ALA A 33 12.69 9.55 5.53
C ALA A 33 11.17 9.52 5.77
N ILE A 34 10.47 8.58 5.13
CA ILE A 34 9.01 8.45 5.26
C ILE A 34 8.63 8.04 6.68
N ILE A 35 9.28 7.00 7.24
CA ILE A 35 8.93 6.52 8.58
C ILE A 35 9.28 7.55 9.66
N ARG A 36 10.39 8.30 9.50
CA ARG A 36 10.75 9.40 10.42
C ARG A 36 9.75 10.53 10.40
N PHE A 37 9.17 10.85 9.24
CA PHE A 37 8.09 11.82 9.16
C PHE A 37 6.84 11.28 9.85
N LEU A 38 6.35 10.10 9.43
CA LEU A 38 5.10 9.53 9.91
C LEU A 38 5.14 9.29 11.43
N ALA A 39 6.24 8.74 11.94
CA ALA A 39 6.44 8.45 13.36
C ALA A 39 7.15 9.57 14.13
N GLY A 40 7.30 10.76 13.55
CA GLY A 40 7.94 11.89 14.24
C GLY A 40 7.06 12.47 15.34
N ASP A 41 7.69 13.00 16.39
CA ASP A 41 6.98 13.68 17.51
C ASP A 41 6.11 14.84 17.03
N SER A 42 6.47 15.46 15.90
CA SER A 42 5.67 16.50 15.25
C SER A 42 4.27 16.03 14.84
N LEU A 43 4.07 14.73 14.64
CA LEU A 43 2.77 14.14 14.33
C LEU A 43 2.07 13.53 15.55
N LYS A 44 2.64 13.64 16.76
CA LYS A 44 1.97 13.31 18.04
C LYS A 44 1.18 11.99 18.01
N GLY A 45 1.74 10.98 17.37
CA GLY A 45 1.12 9.65 17.27
C GLY A 45 -0.12 9.55 16.40
N ARG A 46 -0.39 10.53 15.52
CA ARG A 46 -1.44 10.48 14.48
C ARG A 46 -2.80 10.03 15.04
N GLY A 47 -3.17 10.60 16.18
CA GLY A 47 -4.39 10.25 16.88
C GLY A 47 -5.62 10.56 16.03
N ASN A 48 -6.62 9.66 16.06
CA ASN A 48 -7.88 9.87 15.34
C ASN A 48 -8.52 11.26 15.63
N GLY A 49 -8.99 11.91 14.56
CA GLY A 49 -9.56 13.25 14.52
C GLY A 49 -8.62 14.40 14.88
N SER A 50 -7.32 14.15 15.03
CA SER A 50 -6.34 15.21 15.29
C SER A 50 -5.89 15.90 14.00
N LYS A 51 -5.34 17.10 14.13
CA LYS A 51 -4.72 17.82 13.00
C LYS A 51 -3.48 17.09 12.48
N GLU A 52 -2.80 16.32 13.31
CA GLU A 52 -1.63 15.53 12.95
C GLU A 52 -2.00 14.31 12.11
N LEU A 53 -3.15 13.67 12.38
CA LEU A 53 -3.69 12.66 11.48
C LEU A 53 -4.02 13.27 10.11
N ALA A 54 -4.63 14.46 10.09
CA ALA A 54 -4.87 15.18 8.83
C ALA A 54 -3.57 15.51 8.09
N ALA A 55 -2.54 15.98 8.78
CA ALA A 55 -1.22 16.23 8.20
C ALA A 55 -0.55 14.95 7.64
N ALA A 56 -0.72 13.80 8.31
CA ALA A 56 -0.29 12.52 7.79
C ALA A 56 -1.05 12.13 6.52
N ALA A 57 -2.36 12.38 6.49
CA ALA A 57 -3.20 12.12 5.32
C ALA A 57 -2.79 13.00 4.12
N ASP A 58 -2.54 14.29 4.34
CA ASP A 58 -2.05 15.23 3.33
C ASP A 58 -0.68 14.82 2.79
N PHE A 59 0.23 14.38 3.67
CA PHE A 59 1.52 13.85 3.27
C PHE A 59 1.36 12.61 2.37
N ILE A 60 0.54 11.63 2.77
CA ILE A 60 0.28 10.42 1.97
C ILE A 60 -0.31 10.79 0.61
N ALA A 61 -1.32 11.66 0.57
CA ALA A 61 -1.95 12.15 -0.66
C ALA A 61 -0.93 12.86 -1.58
N SER A 62 -0.05 13.69 -1.01
CA SER A 62 1.04 14.34 -1.74
C SER A 62 2.02 13.32 -2.32
N ARG A 63 2.35 12.25 -1.59
CA ARG A 63 3.24 11.20 -2.10
C ARG A 63 2.59 10.41 -3.24
N PHE A 64 1.31 10.10 -3.15
CA PHE A 64 0.56 9.50 -4.25
C PHE A 64 0.51 10.41 -5.49
N GLY A 65 0.23 11.70 -5.31
CA GLY A 65 0.25 12.67 -6.41
C GLY A 65 1.63 12.84 -7.05
N GLN A 66 2.70 12.90 -6.25
CA GLN A 66 4.09 12.97 -6.74
C GLN A 66 4.47 11.73 -7.56
N ALA A 67 4.00 10.55 -7.18
CA ALA A 67 4.19 9.31 -7.93
C ALA A 67 3.31 9.22 -9.19
N GLY A 68 2.38 10.16 -9.42
CA GLY A 68 1.52 10.20 -10.60
C GLY A 68 0.31 9.27 -10.53
N LEU A 69 -0.06 8.80 -9.33
CA LEU A 69 -1.31 8.07 -9.15
C LEU A 69 -2.50 9.02 -9.26
N VAL A 70 -3.68 8.46 -9.53
CA VAL A 70 -4.94 9.21 -9.69
C VAL A 70 -5.96 8.84 -8.62
N PRO A 71 -6.92 9.71 -8.29
CA PRO A 71 -8.05 9.34 -7.44
C PRO A 71 -8.78 8.09 -7.94
N LEU A 72 -9.49 7.41 -7.03
CA LEU A 72 -10.37 6.30 -7.39
C LEU A 72 -11.39 6.75 -8.46
N SER A 73 -11.68 5.87 -9.43
CA SER A 73 -12.62 6.17 -10.53
C SER A 73 -13.92 6.82 -10.05
N GLY A 74 -14.27 7.95 -10.67
CA GLY A 74 -15.48 8.72 -10.32
C GLY A 74 -15.31 9.68 -9.14
N ARG A 75 -14.09 9.84 -8.60
CA ARG A 75 -13.74 10.83 -7.58
C ARG A 75 -12.74 11.84 -8.13
N ASP A 76 -12.74 13.03 -7.54
CA ASP A 76 -11.85 14.16 -7.84
C ASP A 76 -10.69 14.30 -6.84
N SER A 77 -10.69 13.48 -5.79
CA SER A 77 -9.78 13.56 -4.66
C SER A 77 -9.34 12.18 -4.17
N PHE A 78 -8.13 12.08 -3.64
CA PHE A 78 -7.63 10.88 -2.95
C PHE A 78 -8.36 10.60 -1.63
N PHE A 79 -9.02 11.61 -1.06
CA PHE A 79 -9.71 11.47 0.21
C PHE A 79 -11.08 10.82 0.04
N ILE A 80 -11.30 9.73 0.77
CA ILE A 80 -12.59 9.04 0.87
C ILE A 80 -13.11 9.25 2.30
N PRO A 81 -14.00 10.23 2.53
CA PRO A 81 -14.55 10.49 3.85
C PRO A 81 -15.51 9.39 4.27
N PHE A 82 -15.53 9.10 5.57
CA PHE A 82 -16.51 8.23 6.19
C PHE A 82 -16.95 8.77 7.54
N ALA A 83 -18.17 8.43 7.94
CA ALA A 83 -18.74 8.88 9.21
C ALA A 83 -18.25 8.01 10.37
N VAL A 84 -17.92 8.63 11.49
CA VAL A 84 -17.65 7.95 12.75
C VAL A 84 -18.94 7.90 13.55
N ARG A 85 -19.52 6.70 13.71
CA ARG A 85 -20.80 6.51 14.42
C ARG A 85 -20.58 5.85 15.78
N GLY A 86 -21.06 6.48 16.85
CA GLY A 86 -21.01 5.93 18.21
C GLY A 86 -19.63 6.01 18.87
N LEU A 87 -18.62 6.53 18.17
CA LEU A 87 -17.23 6.63 18.64
C LEU A 87 -16.67 8.05 18.58
N GLN A 88 -17.53 9.06 18.38
CA GLN A 88 -17.13 10.45 18.18
C GLN A 88 -16.26 10.99 19.32
N ARG A 89 -16.52 10.57 20.57
CA ARG A 89 -15.70 10.96 21.73
C ARG A 89 -14.28 10.41 21.64
N LYS A 90 -14.11 9.15 21.19
CA LYS A 90 -12.79 8.51 21.03
C LYS A 90 -12.08 9.06 19.79
N ALA A 91 -12.82 9.27 18.70
CA ALA A 91 -12.29 9.79 17.45
C ALA A 91 -12.07 11.31 17.45
N ARG A 92 -12.67 12.07 18.38
CA ARG A 92 -12.61 13.54 18.44
C ARG A 92 -13.16 14.25 17.19
N THR A 93 -13.94 13.55 16.37
CA THR A 93 -14.53 14.04 15.13
C THR A 93 -15.75 13.19 14.75
N ASP A 94 -16.63 13.74 13.91
CA ASP A 94 -17.76 13.01 13.30
C ASP A 94 -17.37 12.30 11.99
N SER A 95 -16.22 12.63 11.42
CA SER A 95 -15.74 12.05 10.16
C SER A 95 -14.22 11.95 10.11
N LEU A 96 -13.75 10.88 9.47
CA LEU A 96 -12.35 10.63 9.14
C LEU A 96 -12.24 10.40 7.63
N ASN A 97 -11.01 10.39 7.12
CA ASN A 97 -10.74 10.13 5.70
C ASN A 97 -9.86 8.90 5.55
N ASN A 98 -10.18 8.03 4.61
CA ASN A 98 -9.17 7.17 4.01
C ASN A 98 -8.45 7.96 2.92
N VAL A 99 -7.19 7.61 2.63
CA VAL A 99 -6.45 8.14 1.49
C VAL A 99 -6.23 7.01 0.50
N VAL A 100 -6.91 7.07 -0.64
CA VAL A 100 -6.91 6.00 -1.64
C VAL A 100 -6.48 6.55 -2.99
N ALA A 101 -5.47 5.91 -3.56
CA ALA A 101 -4.96 6.23 -4.88
C ALA A 101 -4.94 5.01 -5.80
N MET A 102 -5.10 5.26 -7.09
CA MET A 102 -5.24 4.26 -8.13
C MET A 102 -4.13 4.41 -9.17
N LEU A 103 -3.56 3.28 -9.58
CA LEU A 103 -2.80 3.15 -10.80
C LEU A 103 -3.62 2.33 -11.81
N PRO A 104 -4.14 2.93 -12.90
CA PRO A 104 -4.97 2.22 -13.86
C PRO A 104 -4.28 1.01 -14.48
N GLY A 105 -5.01 -0.09 -14.62
CA GLY A 105 -4.53 -1.28 -15.33
C GLY A 105 -4.52 -1.11 -16.84
N ARG A 106 -3.88 -2.05 -17.53
CA ARG A 106 -3.82 -2.16 -18.99
C ARG A 106 -4.76 -3.25 -19.49
N SER A 107 -4.21 -4.42 -19.83
CA SER A 107 -4.93 -5.54 -20.43
C SER A 107 -6.03 -6.13 -19.54
N ARG A 108 -5.99 -5.87 -18.23
CA ARG A 108 -6.95 -6.38 -17.23
C ARG A 108 -7.43 -5.27 -16.29
N ALA A 109 -7.72 -4.08 -16.82
CA ALA A 109 -8.07 -2.91 -16.01
C ALA A 109 -9.31 -3.11 -15.10
N GLY A 110 -10.21 -4.05 -15.43
CA GLY A 110 -11.37 -4.40 -14.59
C GLY A 110 -11.04 -5.28 -13.38
N GLU A 111 -9.85 -5.87 -13.33
CA GLU A 111 -9.36 -6.66 -12.19
C GLU A 111 -8.52 -5.76 -11.27
N VAL A 112 -8.79 -5.81 -9.96
CA VAL A 112 -8.19 -4.92 -8.96
C VAL A 112 -7.32 -5.71 -7.98
N VAL A 113 -6.11 -5.21 -7.72
CA VAL A 113 -5.26 -5.64 -6.60
C VAL A 113 -5.09 -4.47 -5.64
N ILE A 114 -5.35 -4.71 -4.36
CA ILE A 114 -5.30 -3.69 -3.32
C ILE A 114 -4.08 -3.93 -2.43
N PHE A 115 -3.24 -2.91 -2.28
CA PHE A 115 -2.28 -2.80 -1.19
C PHE A 115 -2.86 -1.88 -0.13
N SER A 116 -2.79 -2.27 1.14
CA SER A 116 -3.30 -1.43 2.23
C SER A 116 -2.39 -1.41 3.44
N ALA A 117 -2.52 -0.34 4.22
CA ALA A 117 -2.00 -0.18 5.57
C ALA A 117 -2.89 0.84 6.29
N HIS A 118 -2.88 0.88 7.63
CA HIS A 118 -3.48 2.00 8.34
C HIS A 118 -2.42 3.05 8.69
N TYR A 119 -2.85 4.30 8.75
CA TYR A 119 -1.97 5.44 9.00
C TYR A 119 -2.30 6.21 10.28
N ASP A 120 -3.42 5.90 10.94
CA ASP A 120 -3.70 6.35 12.30
C ASP A 120 -2.87 5.58 13.33
N HIS A 121 -2.78 6.15 14.52
CA HIS A 121 -2.33 5.44 15.71
C HIS A 121 -2.99 6.07 16.97
N ILE A 122 -2.55 5.68 18.16
CA ILE A 122 -3.20 6.01 19.45
C ILE A 122 -3.20 7.54 19.72
N GLY A 123 -2.12 8.24 19.37
CA GLY A 123 -1.95 9.67 19.61
C GLY A 123 -1.05 9.98 20.80
N GLU A 124 -1.44 10.95 21.62
CA GLU A 124 -0.73 11.34 22.84
C GLU A 124 -1.64 11.11 24.06
N GLU A 125 -1.15 10.41 25.07
CA GLU A 125 -1.85 10.19 26.33
C GLU A 125 -0.94 10.50 27.52
N ALA A 126 -1.45 11.28 28.48
CA ALA A 126 -0.72 11.67 29.69
C ALA A 126 0.72 12.21 29.45
N GLY A 127 0.91 12.96 28.35
CA GLY A 127 2.21 13.52 27.96
C GLY A 127 3.17 12.53 27.30
N THR A 128 2.75 11.29 27.07
CA THR A 128 3.48 10.29 26.29
C THR A 128 2.95 10.26 24.86
N ILE A 129 3.84 10.42 23.89
CA ILE A 129 3.51 10.29 22.48
C ILE A 129 3.67 8.82 22.08
N TYR A 130 2.63 8.25 21.48
CA TYR A 130 2.67 6.92 20.88
C TYR A 130 3.01 7.09 19.41
N ASN A 131 4.31 7.08 19.06
CA ASN A 131 4.76 7.42 17.70
C ASN A 131 4.32 6.43 16.62
N GLY A 132 4.05 5.17 16.97
CA GLY A 132 3.55 4.18 16.03
C GLY A 132 4.49 3.88 14.87
N ALA A 133 5.79 3.77 15.16
CA ALA A 133 6.80 3.52 14.15
C ALA A 133 6.61 2.14 13.51
N ASN A 134 6.51 1.09 14.33
CA ASN A 134 6.20 -0.24 13.84
C ASN A 134 4.72 -0.35 13.45
N ASP A 135 3.83 0.15 14.31
CA ASP A 135 2.38 0.06 14.21
C ASP A 135 1.74 1.45 13.97
N ASN A 136 1.40 1.83 12.74
CA ASN A 136 1.75 1.17 11.48
C ASN A 136 2.37 2.14 10.46
N ALA A 137 3.22 3.05 10.95
CA ALA A 137 4.03 3.87 10.05
C ALA A 137 4.93 3.01 9.16
N SER A 138 5.37 1.83 9.62
CA SER A 138 6.17 0.90 8.83
C SER A 138 5.41 0.32 7.62
N GLY A 139 4.15 -0.12 7.80
CA GLY A 139 3.30 -0.60 6.71
C GLY A 139 2.88 0.52 5.77
N THR A 140 2.52 1.69 6.31
CA THR A 140 2.23 2.88 5.49
C THR A 140 3.46 3.31 4.68
N THR A 141 4.66 3.18 5.23
CA THR A 141 5.91 3.43 4.49
C THR A 141 6.06 2.47 3.31
N ALA A 142 5.87 1.16 3.51
CA ALA A 142 5.91 0.20 2.41
C ALA A 142 4.82 0.45 1.37
N LEU A 143 3.61 0.85 1.78
CA LEU A 143 2.54 1.23 0.86
C LEU A 143 2.96 2.35 -0.08
N LEU A 144 3.56 3.42 0.46
CA LEU A 144 4.04 4.56 -0.31
C LEU A 144 5.19 4.19 -1.27
N LEU A 145 6.13 3.35 -0.82
CA LEU A 145 7.24 2.88 -1.66
C LEU A 145 6.77 1.95 -2.78
N LEU A 146 5.79 1.08 -2.50
CA LEU A 146 5.18 0.23 -3.51
C LEU A 146 4.41 1.07 -4.55
N ALA A 147 3.69 2.11 -4.11
CA ALA A 147 2.99 3.02 -5.00
C ALA A 147 3.94 3.69 -6.00
N ASP A 148 5.03 4.28 -5.50
CA ASP A 148 6.07 4.89 -6.35
C ASP A 148 6.75 3.85 -7.26
N TYR A 149 7.10 2.67 -6.73
CA TYR A 149 7.71 1.60 -7.51
C TYR A 149 6.84 1.15 -8.68
N PHE A 150 5.56 0.85 -8.44
CA PHE A 150 4.66 0.40 -9.50
C PHE A 150 4.33 1.51 -10.49
N ALA A 151 4.23 2.76 -10.03
CA ALA A 151 4.04 3.89 -10.92
C ALA A 151 5.24 4.10 -11.87
N ARG A 152 6.48 3.99 -11.37
CA ARG A 152 7.69 4.08 -12.21
C ARG A 152 7.79 2.93 -13.22
N ARG A 153 7.40 1.73 -12.83
CA ARG A 153 7.35 0.59 -13.76
C ARG A 153 6.32 0.79 -14.86
N ALA A 154 5.14 1.32 -14.48
CA ALA A 154 3.99 1.52 -15.34
C ALA A 154 3.77 0.30 -16.25
N ASP A 155 3.75 -0.91 -15.70
CA ASP A 155 3.57 -2.14 -16.48
C ASP A 155 2.53 -3.10 -15.90
N ASN A 156 1.74 -2.63 -14.94
CA ASN A 156 0.63 -3.37 -14.36
C ASN A 156 -0.47 -3.68 -15.39
N GLU A 157 -0.81 -4.96 -15.55
CA GLU A 157 -1.96 -5.38 -16.34
C GLU A 157 -3.28 -5.05 -15.65
N ARG A 158 -3.32 -5.26 -14.33
CA ARG A 158 -4.46 -5.01 -13.44
C ARG A 158 -4.42 -3.61 -12.88
N THR A 159 -5.57 -3.10 -12.47
CA THR A 159 -5.64 -1.87 -11.69
C THR A 159 -5.06 -2.12 -10.30
N LEU A 160 -4.17 -1.24 -9.83
CA LEU A 160 -3.63 -1.30 -8.48
C LEU A 160 -4.26 -0.18 -7.65
N LEU A 161 -4.78 -0.53 -6.47
CA LEU A 161 -5.21 0.44 -5.47
C LEU A 161 -4.23 0.44 -4.31
N PHE A 162 -3.90 1.63 -3.83
CA PHE A 162 -3.09 1.87 -2.65
C PHE A 162 -3.96 2.60 -1.63
N CYS A 163 -4.31 1.91 -0.55
CA CYS A 163 -5.27 2.37 0.44
C CYS A 163 -4.60 2.59 1.80
N ALA A 164 -4.49 3.84 2.23
CA ALA A 164 -4.13 4.18 3.60
C ALA A 164 -5.42 4.42 4.41
N PHE A 165 -5.70 3.54 5.37
CA PHE A 165 -6.91 3.59 6.17
C PHE A 165 -6.73 4.38 7.47
N ALA A 166 -7.77 5.14 7.85
CA ALA A 166 -7.86 5.76 9.16
C ALA A 166 -8.80 4.96 10.08
N GLY A 167 -8.72 5.18 11.39
CA GLY A 167 -9.61 4.59 12.37
C GLY A 167 -9.47 3.07 12.53
N GLU A 168 -8.30 2.51 12.24
CA GLU A 168 -8.00 1.10 12.53
C GLU A 168 -8.08 0.86 14.04
N GLU A 169 -7.45 1.73 14.82
CA GLU A 169 -7.35 1.70 16.29
C GLU A 169 -8.69 1.95 17.00
N LEU A 170 -9.71 2.28 16.20
CA LEU A 170 -11.10 2.46 16.61
C LEU A 170 -11.98 1.27 16.25
N GLY A 171 -11.39 0.18 15.75
CA GLY A 171 -12.09 -1.03 15.33
C GLY A 171 -12.33 -1.07 13.82
N LEU A 172 -11.26 -0.91 13.02
CA LEU A 172 -11.29 -1.11 11.56
C LEU A 172 -12.27 -0.20 10.81
N LEU A 173 -12.51 1.02 11.30
CA LEU A 173 -13.57 1.88 10.77
C LEU A 173 -13.34 2.25 9.31
N GLY A 174 -12.11 2.67 8.96
CA GLY A 174 -11.79 3.09 7.60
C GLY A 174 -11.84 1.95 6.59
N SER A 175 -11.29 0.79 6.92
CA SER A 175 -11.34 -0.37 6.02
C SER A 175 -12.76 -0.90 5.84
N THR A 176 -13.57 -0.91 6.91
CA THR A 176 -15.00 -1.26 6.85
C THR A 176 -15.77 -0.31 5.95
N ALA A 177 -15.59 1.01 6.12
CA ALA A 177 -16.23 2.00 5.26
C ALA A 177 -15.77 1.89 3.80
N PHE A 178 -14.50 1.57 3.55
CA PHE A 178 -13.99 1.40 2.20
C PHE A 178 -14.57 0.15 1.51
N ALA A 179 -14.85 -0.92 2.26
CA ALA A 179 -15.50 -2.12 1.72
C ALA A 179 -16.89 -1.83 1.14
N GLU A 180 -17.59 -0.80 1.62
CA GLU A 180 -18.87 -0.33 1.05
C GLU A 180 -18.70 0.49 -0.24
N VAL A 181 -17.50 1.05 -0.48
CA VAL A 181 -17.20 1.89 -1.65
C VAL A 181 -16.72 1.05 -2.83
N ILE A 182 -15.91 0.01 -2.57
CA ILE A 182 -15.33 -0.83 -3.62
C ILE A 182 -16.29 -1.96 -4.03
N LYS A 183 -16.29 -2.33 -5.31
CA LYS A 183 -17.04 -3.49 -5.81
C LYS A 183 -16.23 -4.77 -5.52
N PRO A 184 -16.65 -5.64 -4.61
CA PRO A 184 -15.85 -6.80 -4.20
C PRO A 184 -15.61 -7.78 -5.35
N GLU A 185 -16.50 -7.85 -6.34
CA GLU A 185 -16.40 -8.77 -7.47
C GLU A 185 -15.21 -8.45 -8.39
N ALA A 186 -14.72 -7.20 -8.38
CA ALA A 186 -13.56 -6.78 -9.15
C ALA A 186 -12.23 -7.08 -8.44
N VAL A 187 -12.26 -7.36 -7.13
CA VAL A 187 -11.06 -7.48 -6.29
C VAL A 187 -10.49 -8.90 -6.39
N VAL A 188 -9.29 -9.00 -6.96
CA VAL A 188 -8.57 -10.27 -7.13
C VAL A 188 -7.72 -10.60 -5.90
N ALA A 189 -7.15 -9.59 -5.26
CA ALA A 189 -6.31 -9.75 -4.08
C ALA A 189 -6.31 -8.48 -3.22
N VAL A 190 -6.19 -8.69 -1.91
CA VAL A 190 -5.91 -7.64 -0.93
C VAL A 190 -4.66 -8.05 -0.15
N ILE A 191 -3.68 -7.16 -0.10
CA ILE A 191 -2.42 -7.32 0.62
C ILE A 191 -2.37 -6.20 1.66
N ASN A 192 -2.74 -6.52 2.89
CA ASN A 192 -2.57 -5.60 4.02
C ASN A 192 -1.17 -5.73 4.61
N ILE A 193 -0.50 -4.60 4.83
CA ILE A 193 0.86 -4.53 5.35
C ILE A 193 0.76 -3.98 6.78
N GLU A 194 1.05 -4.86 7.73
CA GLU A 194 0.93 -4.58 9.16
C GLU A 194 2.26 -4.88 9.85
N MET A 195 2.79 -3.91 10.61
CA MET A 195 3.93 -4.09 11.52
C MET A 195 5.16 -4.80 10.91
N ILE A 196 5.85 -4.15 9.97
CA ILE A 196 7.04 -4.70 9.30
C ILE A 196 8.37 -4.02 9.71
N GLY A 197 8.33 -3.14 10.70
CA GLY A 197 9.48 -2.33 11.14
C GLY A 197 10.48 -3.06 12.04
N ILE A 198 10.12 -4.23 12.60
CA ILE A 198 10.99 -5.03 13.47
C ILE A 198 11.01 -6.50 13.05
N PRO A 199 12.13 -7.23 13.27
CA PRO A 199 12.24 -8.66 12.93
C PRO A 199 11.57 -9.55 13.98
N ALA A 200 10.26 -9.39 14.19
CA ALA A 200 9.50 -10.03 15.28
C ALA A 200 9.59 -11.58 15.28
N VAL A 201 9.79 -12.20 14.11
CA VAL A 201 9.90 -13.66 13.94
C VAL A 201 11.27 -14.11 13.44
N GLY A 202 12.28 -13.27 13.66
CA GLY A 202 13.65 -13.50 13.24
C GLY A 202 13.99 -12.91 11.87
N LYS A 203 15.26 -13.00 11.52
CA LYS A 203 15.81 -12.43 10.29
C LYS A 203 15.19 -13.09 9.05
N ASN A 204 14.85 -12.28 8.05
CA ASN A 204 14.21 -12.69 6.80
C ASN A 204 12.92 -13.50 7.01
N ALA A 205 12.16 -13.18 8.06
CA ALA A 205 10.91 -13.84 8.35
C ALA A 205 9.81 -12.82 8.64
N PHE A 206 8.57 -13.16 8.27
CA PHE A 206 7.38 -12.37 8.58
C PHE A 206 6.17 -13.28 8.83
N PHE A 207 5.20 -12.75 9.57
CA PHE A 207 3.88 -13.37 9.72
C PHE A 207 3.00 -13.06 8.51
N MET A 208 2.24 -14.04 8.07
CA MET A 208 1.20 -13.84 7.06
C MET A 208 -0.04 -14.63 7.45
N THR A 209 -1.15 -13.92 7.58
CA THR A 209 -2.46 -14.45 7.95
C THR A 209 -3.32 -14.67 6.70
N GLY A 210 -4.47 -15.34 6.85
CA GLY A 210 -5.44 -15.49 5.76
C GLY A 210 -5.12 -16.57 4.72
N ALA A 211 -4.27 -17.54 5.06
CA ALA A 211 -3.98 -18.71 4.22
C ALA A 211 -5.22 -19.60 3.98
N SER A 212 -6.23 -19.52 4.84
CA SER A 212 -7.54 -20.17 4.67
C SER A 212 -8.43 -19.48 3.62
N TYR A 213 -8.17 -18.20 3.32
CA TYR A 213 -9.00 -17.39 2.40
C TYR A 213 -8.36 -17.21 1.02
N SER A 214 -7.04 -17.40 0.88
CA SER A 214 -6.35 -17.13 -0.39
C SER A 214 -5.14 -18.02 -0.61
N ASN A 215 -4.73 -18.14 -1.88
CA ASN A 215 -3.47 -18.79 -2.27
C ASN A 215 -2.26 -17.84 -2.23
N LEU A 216 -2.39 -16.61 -1.71
CA LEU A 216 -1.31 -15.62 -1.69
C LEU A 216 -0.09 -16.13 -0.92
N GLN A 217 -0.28 -16.85 0.18
CA GLN A 217 0.86 -17.42 0.93
C GLN A 217 1.69 -18.38 0.08
N THR A 218 1.05 -19.20 -0.76
CA THR A 218 1.72 -20.10 -1.70
C THR A 218 2.48 -19.32 -2.78
N ILE A 219 1.86 -18.26 -3.32
CA ILE A 219 2.51 -17.36 -4.30
C ILE A 219 3.76 -16.72 -3.69
N PHE A 220 3.66 -16.18 -2.47
CA PHE A 220 4.79 -15.56 -1.77
C PHE A 220 5.91 -16.57 -1.48
N ARG A 221 5.58 -17.79 -1.01
CA ARG A 221 6.59 -18.85 -0.80
C ARG A 221 7.35 -19.17 -2.08
N LYS A 222 6.66 -19.22 -3.22
CA LYS A 222 7.29 -19.45 -4.53
C LYS A 222 8.18 -18.27 -4.95
N ALA A 223 7.72 -17.04 -4.75
CA ALA A 223 8.43 -15.83 -5.15
C ALA A 223 9.69 -15.54 -4.31
N LEU A 224 9.63 -15.75 -3.00
CA LEU A 224 10.72 -15.39 -2.07
C LEU A 224 11.87 -16.43 -2.04
N GLY A 225 11.62 -17.65 -2.51
CA GLY A 225 12.59 -18.74 -2.44
C GLY A 225 12.91 -19.17 -0.99
N LYS A 226 14.04 -19.88 -0.80
CA LYS A 226 14.40 -20.51 0.49
C LYS A 226 14.97 -19.54 1.54
N ASN A 227 15.29 -18.30 1.14
CA ASN A 227 15.97 -17.32 2.00
C ASN A 227 15.03 -16.57 2.94
N TYR A 228 13.72 -16.67 2.72
CA TYR A 228 12.69 -16.06 3.56
C TYR A 228 11.78 -17.10 4.16
N LYS A 229 11.29 -16.83 5.37
CA LYS A 229 10.37 -17.71 6.10
C LYS A 229 9.03 -17.00 6.33
N ILE A 230 7.96 -17.61 5.85
CA ILE A 230 6.59 -17.18 6.16
C ILE A 230 6.09 -17.99 7.33
N ARG A 231 5.78 -17.32 8.44
CA ARG A 231 5.09 -17.91 9.59
C ARG A 231 3.58 -17.77 9.40
N GLY A 232 2.82 -18.82 9.70
CA GLY A 232 1.36 -18.73 9.76
C GLY A 232 0.92 -17.91 10.97
N GLU A 233 -0.39 -17.75 11.12
CA GLU A 233 -0.98 -17.09 12.29
C GLU A 233 -0.35 -17.64 13.59
N PRO A 234 0.11 -16.75 14.50
CA PRO A 234 0.49 -17.20 15.82
C PRO A 234 -0.73 -17.89 16.46
N SER A 235 -0.53 -19.10 16.99
CA SER A 235 -1.52 -19.70 17.89
C SER A 235 -1.55 -18.84 19.14
N TYR A 236 -2.63 -18.09 19.35
CA TYR A 236 -2.93 -17.48 20.63
C TYR A 236 -3.47 -18.59 21.56
N GLU A 237 -2.59 -19.50 21.97
CA GLU A 237 -2.82 -20.40 23.10
C GLU A 237 -2.42 -19.71 24.41
#